data_AF-A0A519LP69-F1
#
_entry.id   AF-A0A519LP69-F1
#
_cell.length_a   1.000
_cell.length_b   1.000
_cell.length_c   1.000
_cell.angle_alpha   90.00
_cell.angle_beta   90.00
_cell.angle_gamma   90.00
#
_symmetry.space_group_name_H-M   'P 1'
#
loop_
_entity.id
_entity.type
_entity.pdbx_description
1 polymer ?
#
loop_
_entity_poly.entity_id
_entity_poly.type
_entity_poly.pdbx_seq_one_letter_code
_entity_poly.pdbx_strand_id
1 'polypeptide(L)' 'QFDKIVAMFEAQADAFYTSGLLLDDGVIDPRDTRAVLAFCLDTCAEAQARTLRPLSFGVARM' A
#
# COMPACT_ATOMS: atom_id res chain seq x y z
N GLN A 1 4.20 34.03 -11.58
CA GLN A 1 3.15 33.18 -10.95
C GLN A 1 3.30 31.73 -11.39
N PHE A 2 3.54 31.47 -12.67
CA PHE A 2 3.85 30.14 -13.22
C PHE A 2 4.87 29.35 -12.36
N ASP A 3 6.06 29.91 -12.11
CA ASP A 3 7.11 29.21 -11.34
C ASP A 3 6.68 28.84 -9.92
N LYS A 4 5.82 29.65 -9.28
CA LYS A 4 5.27 29.34 -7.95
C LYS A 4 4.33 28.15 -7.98
N ILE A 5 3.56 28.00 -9.06
CA ILE A 5 2.65 26.86 -9.24
C ILE A 5 3.49 25.60 -9.46
N VAL A 6 4.45 25.63 -10.40
CA VAL A 6 5.33 24.49 -10.68
C VAL A 6 6.05 24.03 -9.42
N ALA A 7 6.69 24.94 -8.69
CA ALA A 7 7.42 24.59 -7.47
C ALA A 7 6.54 23.94 -6.39
N MET A 8 5.27 24.34 -6.30
CA MET A 8 4.32 23.75 -5.35
C MET A 8 3.98 22.30 -5.74
N PHE A 9 3.73 22.05 -7.02
CA PHE A 9 3.42 20.69 -7.50
C PHE A 9 4.63 19.74 -7.37
N GLU A 10 5.82 20.19 -7.75
CA GLU A 10 7.04 19.37 -7.63
C GLU A 10 7.31 18.95 -6.17
N ALA A 11 7.14 19.87 -5.21
CA ALA A 11 7.33 19.56 -3.79
C ALA A 11 6.33 18.52 -3.25
N GLN A 12 5.14 18.42 -3.85
CA GLN A 12 4.09 17.49 -3.42
C GLN A 12 4.11 16.17 -4.18
N ALA A 13 4.81 16.10 -5.32
CA ALA A 13 4.90 14.92 -6.17
C ALA A 13 6.08 13.99 -5.82
N ASP A 14 6.95 14.41 -4.90
CA ASP A 14 8.09 13.60 -4.46
C ASP A 14 7.62 12.29 -3.80
N ALA A 15 8.33 11.20 -4.08
CA ALA A 15 7.97 9.87 -3.63
C ALA A 15 7.95 9.74 -2.09
N PHE A 16 8.84 10.44 -1.38
CA PHE A 16 8.82 10.42 0.09
C PHE A 16 7.69 11.27 0.66
N TYR A 17 7.32 12.35 -0.02
CA TYR A 17 6.18 13.16 0.36
C TYR A 17 4.88 12.36 0.25
N THR A 18 4.68 11.64 -0.86
CA THR A 18 3.47 10.81 -1.05
C THR A 18 3.42 9.63 -0.07
N SER A 19 4.52 8.90 0.11
CA SER A 19 4.57 7.78 1.07
C SER A 19 4.42 8.24 2.51
N GLY A 20 4.97 9.41 2.88
CA GLY A 20 4.81 10.00 4.21
C GLY A 20 3.36 10.36 4.55
N LEU A 21 2.50 10.49 3.53
CA LEU A 21 1.06 10.69 3.66
C LEU A 21 0.24 9.40 3.50
N LEU A 22 0.92 8.25 3.38
CA LEU A 22 0.29 6.94 3.23
C LEU A 22 -0.61 6.84 1.98
N LEU A 23 -0.25 7.57 0.91
CA LEU A 23 -0.94 7.50 -0.39
C LEU A 23 -0.51 6.27 -1.22
N ASP A 24 0.52 5.58 -0.75
CA ASP A 24 1.02 4.30 -1.23
C ASP A 24 1.46 3.44 -0.04
N ASP A 25 1.63 2.14 -0.26
CA ASP A 25 2.07 1.17 0.76
C ASP A 25 3.61 1.08 0.87
N GLY A 26 4.34 2.03 0.28
CA GLY A 26 5.78 2.15 0.36
C GLY A 26 6.47 2.27 -1.00
N VAL A 27 7.58 3.02 -1.02
CA VAL A 27 8.51 3.09 -2.15
C VAL A 27 9.42 1.87 -2.14
N ILE A 28 9.59 1.27 -3.33
CA ILE A 28 10.43 0.08 -3.53
C ILE A 28 11.55 0.36 -4.53
N ASP A 29 12.61 -0.43 -4.47
CA ASP A 29 13.59 -0.48 -5.55
C ASP A 29 12.88 -1.02 -6.82
N PRO A 30 12.99 -0.35 -7.99
CA PRO A 30 12.38 -0.83 -9.22
C PRO A 30 12.81 -2.26 -9.62
N ARG A 31 13.98 -2.73 -9.17
CA ARG A 31 14.45 -4.10 -9.40
C ARG A 31 13.66 -5.15 -8.63
N ASP A 32 13.01 -4.74 -7.54
CA ASP A 32 12.24 -5.62 -6.65
C ASP A 32 10.76 -5.72 -7.04
N THR A 33 10.29 -4.95 -8.04
CA THR A 33 8.88 -4.93 -8.45
C THR A 33 8.30 -6.33 -8.69
N ARG A 34 9.04 -7.23 -9.35
CA ARG A 34 8.58 -8.61 -9.58
C ARG A 34 8.42 -9.39 -8.27
N ALA A 35 9.35 -9.23 -7.32
CA ALA A 35 9.33 -9.95 -6.05
C ALA A 35 8.18 -9.46 -5.17
N VAL A 36 7.96 -8.14 -5.11
CA VAL A 36 6.84 -7.53 -4.38
C VAL A 36 5.50 -7.99 -4.95
N LEU A 37 5.33 -7.95 -6.28
CA LEU A 37 4.10 -8.42 -6.91
C LEU A 37 3.86 -9.91 -6.69
N ALA A 38 4.89 -10.74 -6.76
CA ALA A 38 4.78 -12.17 -6.46
C ALA A 38 4.27 -12.39 -5.03
N PHE A 39 4.88 -11.72 -4.04
CA PHE A 39 4.46 -11.80 -2.65
C PHE A 39 2.99 -11.35 -2.44
N CYS A 40 2.58 -10.23 -3.05
CA CYS A 40 1.21 -9.74 -2.96
C CYS A 40 0.20 -10.73 -3.57
N LEU A 41 0.50 -11.28 -4.75
CA LEU A 41 -0.37 -12.23 -5.42
C LEU A 41 -0.46 -13.56 -4.68
N ASP A 42 0.65 -14.06 -4.14
CA ASP A 42 0.67 -15.27 -3.30
C ASP A 42 -0.17 -15.08 -2.03
N THR A 43 -0.07 -13.90 -1.40
CA THR A 43 -0.88 -13.54 -0.23
C THR A 43 -2.37 -13.53 -0.56
N CYS A 44 -2.76 -12.96 -1.71
CA CYS A 44 -4.14 -12.98 -2.18
C CYS A 44 -4.63 -14.41 -2.46
N ALA A 45 -3.81 -15.24 -3.10
CA ALA A 45 -4.14 -16.63 -3.39
C ALA A 45 -4.31 -17.46 -2.12
N GLU A 46 -3.43 -17.28 -1.13
CA GLU A 46 -3.54 -17.90 0.18
C GLU A 46 -4.85 -17.50 0.88
N ALA A 47 -5.18 -16.21 0.87
CA ALA A 47 -6.41 -15.70 1.48
C ALA A 47 -7.67 -16.32 0.83
N GLN A 48 -7.67 -16.52 -0.49
CA GLN A 48 -8.77 -17.16 -1.21
C GLN A 48 -8.91 -18.65 -0.90
N ALA A 49 -7.80 -19.36 -0.72
CA ALA A 49 -7.80 -20.79 -0.39
C ALA A 49 -8.16 -21.08 1.08
N ARG A 50 -8.05 -20.07 1.96
CA ARG A 50 -8.23 -20.25 3.40
C ARG A 50 -9.70 -20.38 3.78
N THR A 51 -10.08 -21.53 4.35
CA THR A 51 -11.39 -21.70 4.98
C THR A 51 -11.37 -21.14 6.41
N LEU A 52 -12.19 -20.12 6.68
CA LEU A 52 -12.34 -19.51 8.00
C LEU A 52 -13.56 -20.06 8.73
N ARG A 53 -13.56 -19.96 10.07
CA ARG A 53 -14.75 -20.22 10.90
C ARG A 53 -15.54 -18.92 11.06
N PRO A 54 -16.71 -18.75 10.41
CA PRO A 54 -17.49 -17.53 10.53
C PRO A 54 -18.02 -17.36 11.96
N LEU A 55 -18.08 -16.11 12.42
CA LEU A 55 -18.60 -15.72 13.73
C LEU A 55 -19.59 -14.56 13.53
N SER A 56 -20.68 -14.55 14.29
CA SER A 56 -21.73 -13.52 14.16
C SER A 56 -21.41 -12.22 14.89
N PHE A 57 -20.71 -12.28 16.03
CA PHE A 57 -20.52 -11.12 16.92
C PHE A 57 -19.09 -10.94 17.45
N GLY A 58 -18.11 -11.59 16.81
CA GLY A 58 -16.73 -11.63 17.31
C GLY A 58 -16.57 -12.47 18.58
N VAL A 59 -15.35 -12.51 19.13
CA VAL A 59 -15.04 -13.26 20.36
C VAL A 59 -15.42 -12.42 21.57
N ALA A 60 -16.24 -12.97 22.48
CA ALA A 60 -16.63 -12.28 23.70
C ALA A 60 -15.43 -12.07 24.63
N ARG A 61 -15.29 -10.85 25.16
CA ARG A 61 -14.40 -10.55 26.30
C ARG A 61 -15.25 -10.51 27.57
N MET A 62 -14.99 -11.42 28.50
CA MET A 62 -15.62 -11.46 29.83
C MET A 62 -14.87 -10.57 30.82
#